data_AF-A0A2S9YSX0-F1
#
_entry.id   AF-A0A2S9YSX0-F1
#
_cell.length_a   1.000
_cell.length_b   1.000
_cell.length_c   1.000
_cell.angle_alpha   90.00
_cell.angle_beta   90.00
_cell.angle_gamma   90.00
#
_symmetry.space_group_name_H-M   'P 1'
#
loop_
_entity.id
_entity.type
_entity.pdbx_description
1 polymer ?
#
loop_
_entity_poly.entity_id
_entity_poly.type
_entity_poly.pdbx_seq_one_letter_code
_entity_poly.pdbx_strand_id
1 'polypeptide(L)'
;MLVHAILPLVFASAPTYQPPPRAVVNEYTTSDGHRTRWTSVTYTLPNGETAEVVIVADDTNRGDGYLYVDGEAIAHTSWDAATGVSNWASSDPAASELAQAALVALGGEAGAELLDAFAGDSQTFKCSAWGKKVLRAGKYIWAGVVASTTVACCAAFPACGLCAGAGAAAAGIGTDALEDYCD
;
A
#
# COMPACT_ATOMS: atom_id res chain seq x y z
N MET A 1 30.54 52.06 -23.36
CA MET A 1 30.18 50.68 -23.73
C MET A 1 29.76 49.97 -22.44
N LEU A 2 28.46 49.75 -22.24
CA LEU A 2 27.90 49.14 -21.03
C LEU A 2 27.71 47.64 -21.28
N VAL A 3 28.43 46.80 -20.53
CA VAL A 3 28.32 45.34 -20.59
C VAL A 3 27.06 44.91 -19.84
N HIS A 4 26.10 44.32 -20.56
CA HIS A 4 24.91 43.71 -19.96
C HIS A 4 25.28 42.34 -19.37
N ALA A 5 25.24 42.23 -18.05
CA ALA A 5 25.24 40.95 -17.36
C ALA A 5 23.88 40.27 -17.54
N ILE A 6 23.87 39.09 -18.17
CA ILE A 6 22.71 38.21 -18.25
C ILE A 6 22.78 37.27 -17.05
N LEU A 7 21.91 37.49 -16.05
CA LEU A 7 21.66 36.52 -14.98
C LEU A 7 20.84 35.34 -15.55
N PRO A 8 21.27 34.09 -15.40
CA PRO A 8 20.40 32.95 -15.67
C PRO A 8 19.35 32.85 -14.55
N LEU A 9 18.08 33.02 -14.91
CA LEU A 9 16.97 32.65 -14.04
C LEU A 9 17.01 31.13 -13.83
N VAL A 10 17.19 30.73 -12.58
CA VAL A 10 16.92 29.37 -12.12
C VAL A 10 15.41 29.16 -12.23
N PHE A 11 14.97 28.33 -13.18
CA PHE A 11 13.60 27.86 -13.22
C PHE A 11 13.39 26.94 -12.01
N ALA A 12 12.79 27.48 -10.94
CA ALA A 12 12.16 26.67 -9.92
C ALA A 12 11.06 25.87 -10.63
N SER A 13 11.26 24.56 -10.79
CA SER A 13 10.21 23.64 -11.20
C SER A 13 9.01 23.90 -10.28
N ALA A 14 7.89 24.31 -10.87
CA ALA A 14 6.64 24.46 -10.13
C ALA A 14 6.35 23.17 -9.36
N PRO A 15 5.78 23.22 -8.15
CA PRO A 15 5.37 22.01 -7.46
C PRO A 15 4.47 21.22 -8.41
N THR A 16 4.89 20.03 -8.79
CA THR A 16 4.05 19.08 -9.52
C THR A 16 2.85 18.82 -8.62
N TYR A 17 1.68 19.29 -9.06
CA TYR A 17 0.42 18.98 -8.38
C TYR A 17 0.28 17.46 -8.30
N GLN A 18 0.34 16.91 -7.10
CA GLN A 18 0.11 15.51 -6.84
C GLN A 18 -1.34 15.39 -6.37
N PRO A 19 -2.24 14.75 -7.15
CA PRO A 19 -3.62 14.58 -6.72
C PRO A 19 -3.65 13.77 -5.42
N PRO A 20 -4.62 14.03 -4.53
CA PRO A 20 -4.73 13.28 -3.28
C PRO A 20 -4.97 11.79 -3.58
N PRO A 21 -4.51 10.88 -2.70
CA PRO A 21 -4.85 9.47 -2.78
C PRO A 21 -6.37 9.28 -2.83
N ARG A 22 -6.83 8.25 -3.55
CA ARG A 22 -8.25 7.89 -3.61
C ARG A 22 -8.42 6.42 -3.29
N ALA A 23 -9.08 6.12 -2.19
CA ALA A 23 -9.49 4.76 -1.89
C ALA A 23 -10.89 4.45 -2.42
N VAL A 24 -11.09 3.20 -2.81
CA VAL A 24 -12.38 2.62 -3.15
C VAL A 24 -12.52 1.33 -2.36
N VAL A 25 -13.69 1.10 -1.78
CA VAL A 25 -14.03 -0.13 -1.06
C VAL A 25 -15.27 -0.78 -1.66
N ASN A 26 -15.27 -2.10 -1.74
CA ASN A 26 -16.40 -2.87 -2.20
C ASN A 26 -16.53 -4.20 -1.45
N GLU A 27 -17.73 -4.75 -1.42
CA GLU A 27 -18.05 -6.06 -0.87
C GLU A 27 -18.77 -6.88 -1.93
N TYR A 28 -18.38 -8.14 -2.07
CA TYR A 28 -19.01 -9.06 -3.01
C TYR A 28 -18.95 -10.49 -2.49
N THR A 29 -19.74 -11.37 -3.11
CA THR A 29 -19.68 -12.81 -2.86
C THR A 29 -19.04 -13.47 -4.07
N THR A 30 -17.98 -14.24 -3.84
CA THR A 30 -17.30 -15.01 -4.87
C THR A 30 -18.16 -16.19 -5.32
N SER A 31 -17.79 -16.82 -6.44
CA SER A 31 -18.54 -17.95 -7.01
C SER A 31 -18.59 -19.19 -6.11
N ASP A 32 -17.61 -19.34 -5.22
CA ASP A 32 -17.54 -20.39 -4.18
C ASP A 32 -18.28 -20.00 -2.88
N GLY A 33 -18.92 -18.83 -2.85
CA GLY A 33 -19.81 -18.42 -1.77
C GLY A 33 -19.15 -17.62 -0.65
N HIS A 34 -17.88 -17.25 -0.78
CA HIS A 34 -17.17 -16.47 0.23
C HIS A 34 -17.53 -14.98 0.14
N ARG A 35 -17.96 -14.42 1.27
CA ARG A 35 -18.15 -12.98 1.38
C ARG A 35 -16.78 -12.30 1.50
N THR A 36 -16.46 -11.49 0.51
CA THR A 36 -15.15 -10.86 0.32
C THR A 36 -15.28 -9.35 0.40
N ARG A 37 -14.32 -8.72 1.08
CA ARG A 37 -14.11 -7.27 1.09
C ARG A 37 -12.85 -6.97 0.29
N TRP A 38 -12.95 -6.00 -0.60
CA TRP A 38 -11.88 -5.53 -1.46
C TRP A 38 -11.75 -4.02 -1.29
N THR A 39 -10.52 -3.53 -1.16
CA THR A 39 -10.22 -2.10 -1.16
C THR A 39 -9.00 -1.86 -2.02
N SER A 40 -8.98 -0.78 -2.78
CA SER A 40 -7.76 -0.25 -3.37
C SER A 40 -7.55 1.22 -3.04
N VAL A 41 -6.30 1.67 -3.08
CA VAL A 41 -5.92 3.09 -3.07
C VAL A 41 -5.04 3.37 -4.26
N THR A 42 -5.35 4.43 -4.99
CA THR A 42 -4.52 4.91 -6.11
C THR A 42 -3.88 6.24 -5.73
N TYR A 43 -2.58 6.40 -6.03
CA TYR A 43 -1.82 7.63 -5.75
C TYR A 43 -0.69 7.81 -6.77
N THR A 44 -0.27 9.06 -6.98
CA THR A 44 0.82 9.39 -7.90
C THR A 44 2.16 9.33 -7.17
N LEU A 45 3.18 8.74 -7.81
CA LEU A 45 4.56 8.70 -7.31
C LEU A 45 5.33 9.98 -7.70
N PRO A 46 6.48 10.29 -7.06
CA PRO A 46 7.26 11.49 -7.37
C PRO A 46 7.75 11.60 -8.83
N ASN A 47 7.90 10.47 -9.52
CA ASN A 47 8.28 10.39 -10.93
C ASN A 47 7.09 10.57 -11.90
N GLY A 48 5.86 10.73 -11.38
CA GLY A 48 4.64 10.91 -12.15
C GLY A 48 3.88 9.62 -12.49
N GLU A 49 4.44 8.45 -12.17
CA GLU A 49 3.75 7.17 -12.36
C GLU A 49 2.62 6.98 -11.36
N THR A 50 1.69 6.07 -11.67
CA THR A 50 0.53 5.78 -10.82
C THR A 50 0.77 4.48 -10.06
N ALA A 51 0.77 4.56 -8.73
CA ALA A 51 0.77 3.39 -7.87
C ALA A 51 -0.65 3.04 -7.43
N GLU A 52 -0.92 1.74 -7.32
CA GLU A 52 -2.15 1.20 -6.72
C GLU A 52 -1.79 0.12 -5.71
N VAL A 53 -2.32 0.24 -4.49
CA VAL A 53 -2.30 -0.86 -3.51
C VAL A 53 -3.69 -1.43 -3.38
N VAL A 54 -3.79 -2.76 -3.38
CA VAL A 54 -5.03 -3.52 -3.24
C VAL A 54 -4.94 -4.42 -2.01
N ILE A 55 -6.01 -4.50 -1.23
CA ILE A 55 -6.21 -5.47 -0.15
C ILE A 55 -7.54 -6.18 -0.39
N VAL A 56 -7.50 -7.51 -0.34
CA VAL A 56 -8.67 -8.38 -0.50
C VAL A 56 -8.70 -9.35 0.67
N ALA A 57 -9.83 -9.49 1.35
CA ALA A 57 -9.96 -10.45 2.44
C ALA A 57 -11.38 -11.04 2.52
N ASP A 58 -11.47 -12.31 2.88
CA ASP A 58 -12.72 -13.07 2.87
C ASP A 58 -13.16 -13.57 4.27
N ASP A 59 -14.34 -14.19 4.28
CA ASP A 59 -14.98 -14.77 5.47
C ASP A 59 -14.34 -16.07 5.99
N THR A 60 -13.28 -16.53 5.34
CA THR A 60 -12.47 -17.69 5.73
C THR A 60 -11.15 -17.29 6.39
N ASN A 61 -10.92 -15.99 6.62
CA ASN A 61 -9.68 -15.45 7.20
C ASN A 61 -8.48 -15.68 6.26
N ARG A 62 -8.72 -15.40 4.98
CA ARG A 62 -7.74 -15.46 3.90
C ARG A 62 -7.80 -14.19 3.06
N GLY A 63 -6.80 -14.00 2.21
CA GLY A 63 -6.84 -12.96 1.22
C GLY A 63 -5.48 -12.64 0.60
N ASP A 64 -5.46 -11.56 -0.17
CA ASP A 64 -4.31 -11.14 -0.95
C ASP A 64 -4.10 -9.63 -0.85
N GLY A 65 -2.85 -9.21 -0.97
CA GLY A 65 -2.48 -7.82 -1.08
C GLY A 65 -1.49 -7.61 -2.20
N TYR A 66 -1.68 -6.56 -2.99
CA TYR A 66 -0.86 -6.29 -4.17
C TYR A 66 -0.41 -4.84 -4.16
N LEU A 67 0.77 -4.59 -4.71
CA LEU A 67 1.24 -3.26 -5.10
C LEU A 67 1.54 -3.27 -6.59
N TYR A 68 0.88 -2.38 -7.31
CA TYR A 68 1.06 -2.14 -8.73
C TYR A 68 1.66 -0.76 -8.97
N VAL A 69 2.47 -0.62 -10.02
CA VAL A 69 2.85 0.68 -10.59
C VAL A 69 2.61 0.63 -12.09
N ASP A 70 1.82 1.58 -12.60
CA ASP A 70 1.34 1.64 -13.98
C ASP A 70 0.74 0.31 -14.49
N GLY A 71 0.08 -0.42 -13.58
CA GLY A 71 -0.56 -1.71 -13.85
C GLY A 71 0.36 -2.93 -13.76
N GLU A 72 1.66 -2.76 -13.51
CA GLU A 72 2.60 -3.86 -13.30
C GLU A 72 2.73 -4.17 -11.81
N ALA A 73 2.55 -5.44 -11.44
CA ALA A 73 2.71 -5.88 -10.05
C ALA A 73 4.19 -5.86 -9.66
N ILE A 74 4.53 -5.14 -8.59
CA ILE A 74 5.89 -5.09 -8.06
C ILE A 74 6.04 -5.92 -6.77
N ALA A 75 4.94 -6.12 -6.05
CA ALA A 75 4.90 -6.95 -4.85
C ALA A 75 3.51 -7.56 -4.64
N HIS A 76 3.48 -8.72 -4.01
CA HIS A 76 2.26 -9.43 -3.62
C HIS A 76 2.48 -10.21 -2.35
N THR A 77 1.40 -10.34 -1.60
CA THR A 77 1.31 -11.20 -0.45
C THR A 77 -0.01 -11.93 -0.48
N SER A 78 0.00 -13.16 0.02
CA SER A 78 -1.21 -13.87 0.37
C SER A 78 -1.15 -14.32 1.81
N TRP A 79 -2.32 -14.31 2.45
CA TRP A 79 -2.52 -14.79 3.80
C TRP A 79 -3.57 -15.89 3.77
N ASP A 80 -3.26 -17.01 4.41
CA ASP A 80 -4.24 -17.99 4.83
C ASP A 80 -3.95 -18.38 6.27
N ALA A 81 -4.92 -18.19 7.16
CA ALA A 81 -4.76 -18.51 8.58
C ALA A 81 -4.37 -19.97 8.86
N ALA A 82 -4.63 -20.89 7.92
CA ALA A 82 -4.22 -22.29 8.04
C ALA A 82 -2.74 -22.53 7.69
N THR A 83 -2.15 -21.71 6.80
CA THR A 83 -0.79 -21.95 6.27
C THR A 83 0.20 -20.83 6.57
N GLY A 84 -0.26 -19.65 6.98
CA GLY A 84 0.55 -18.46 7.21
C GLY A 84 0.61 -17.51 6.01
N VAL A 85 1.53 -16.55 6.10
CA VAL A 85 1.80 -15.55 5.04
C VAL A 85 2.73 -16.15 3.98
N SER A 86 2.44 -15.89 2.70
CA SER A 86 3.39 -16.08 1.61
C SER A 86 3.58 -14.78 0.84
N ASN A 87 4.79 -14.51 0.34
CA ASN A 87 5.15 -13.25 -0.30
C ASN A 87 5.94 -13.49 -1.57
N TRP A 88 5.76 -12.62 -2.57
CA TRP A 88 6.71 -12.46 -3.67
C TRP A 88 6.95 -10.98 -3.98
N ALA A 89 8.11 -10.68 -4.56
CA ALA A 89 8.50 -9.35 -5.01
C ALA A 89 9.25 -9.45 -6.35
N SER A 90 9.15 -8.42 -7.18
CA SER A 90 9.88 -8.37 -8.46
C SER A 90 11.40 -8.34 -8.24
N SER A 91 12.14 -8.95 -9.16
CA SER A 91 13.61 -8.89 -9.20
C SER A 91 14.15 -7.84 -10.17
N ASP A 92 13.27 -7.04 -10.76
CA ASP A 92 13.65 -5.95 -11.66
C ASP A 92 14.30 -4.80 -10.87
N PRO A 93 15.49 -4.31 -11.25
CA PRO A 93 16.09 -3.13 -10.64
C PRO A 93 15.17 -1.89 -10.61
N ALA A 94 14.34 -1.69 -11.65
CA ALA A 94 13.38 -0.58 -11.67
C ALA A 94 12.35 -0.71 -10.56
N ALA A 95 11.92 -1.93 -10.23
CA ALA A 95 10.95 -2.18 -9.17
C ALA A 95 11.48 -1.72 -7.79
N SER A 96 12.79 -1.67 -7.57
CA SER A 96 13.35 -1.19 -6.30
C SER A 96 13.13 0.31 -6.08
N GLU A 97 13.31 1.13 -7.10
CA GLU A 97 13.06 2.59 -7.02
C GLU A 97 11.56 2.87 -6.82
N LEU A 98 10.72 2.13 -7.54
CA LEU A 98 9.26 2.23 -7.43
C LEU A 98 8.74 1.78 -6.07
N ALA A 99 9.26 0.67 -5.55
CA ALA A 99 8.94 0.17 -4.22
C ALA A 99 9.35 1.16 -3.12
N GLN A 100 10.48 1.84 -3.27
CA GLN A 100 10.90 2.88 -2.33
C GLN A 100 9.89 4.04 -2.30
N ALA A 101 9.55 4.58 -3.47
CA ALA A 101 8.61 5.68 -3.60
C ALA A 101 7.22 5.29 -3.07
N ALA A 102 6.77 4.08 -3.37
CA ALA A 102 5.51 3.55 -2.88
C ALA A 102 5.49 3.43 -1.34
N LEU A 103 6.54 2.89 -0.71
CA LEU A 103 6.59 2.78 0.76
C LEU A 103 6.52 4.14 1.45
N VAL A 104 7.16 5.16 0.90
CA VAL A 104 7.09 6.52 1.48
C VAL A 104 5.66 7.05 1.46
N ALA A 105 4.93 6.87 0.36
CA ALA A 105 3.53 7.29 0.26
C ALA A 105 2.61 6.47 1.18
N LEU A 106 2.85 5.15 1.28
CA LEU A 106 2.10 4.25 2.17
C LEU A 106 2.37 4.52 3.65
N GLY A 107 3.54 5.08 3.99
CA GLY A 107 3.84 5.62 5.32
C GLY A 107 3.18 6.97 5.62
N GLY A 108 2.29 7.46 4.76
CA GLY A 108 1.55 8.71 4.91
C GLY A 108 0.08 8.58 4.50
N GLU A 109 -0.44 9.60 3.82
CA GLU A 109 -1.87 9.72 3.49
C GLU A 109 -2.42 8.55 2.67
N ALA A 110 -1.63 7.95 1.77
CA ALA A 110 -2.13 6.84 0.95
C ALA A 110 -2.40 5.58 1.78
N GLY A 111 -1.55 5.29 2.76
CA GLY A 111 -1.77 4.18 3.69
C GLY A 111 -2.98 4.43 4.57
N ALA A 112 -3.10 5.64 5.13
CA ALA A 112 -4.24 6.02 5.97
C ALA A 112 -5.57 5.91 5.20
N GLU A 113 -5.65 6.48 4.01
CA GLU A 113 -6.85 6.46 3.17
C GLU A 113 -7.26 5.01 2.80
N LEU A 114 -6.29 4.15 2.47
CA LEU A 114 -6.56 2.73 2.19
C LEU A 114 -7.14 2.01 3.42
N LEU A 115 -6.49 2.19 4.57
CA LEU A 115 -6.79 1.46 5.78
C LEU A 115 -8.09 1.95 6.42
N ASP A 116 -8.38 3.24 6.36
CA ASP A 116 -9.67 3.81 6.78
C ASP A 116 -10.82 3.26 5.90
N ALA A 117 -10.64 3.22 4.58
CA ALA A 117 -11.63 2.64 3.68
C ALA A 117 -11.81 1.13 3.92
N PHE A 118 -10.72 0.38 4.11
CA PHE A 118 -10.77 -1.06 4.36
C PHE A 118 -11.38 -1.39 5.73
N ALA A 119 -10.95 -0.74 6.80
CA ALA A 119 -11.47 -0.99 8.14
C ALA A 119 -12.90 -0.48 8.31
N GLY A 120 -13.22 0.65 7.66
CA GLY A 120 -14.52 1.31 7.72
C GLY A 120 -14.91 1.82 9.11
N ASP A 121 -15.89 2.72 9.16
CA ASP A 121 -16.34 3.31 10.42
C ASP A 121 -17.49 2.53 11.09
N SER A 122 -17.97 1.47 10.43
CA SER A 122 -19.17 0.74 10.87
C SER A 122 -18.86 -0.21 12.02
N GLN A 123 -19.38 0.11 13.21
CA GLN A 123 -19.36 -0.80 14.36
C GLN A 123 -20.07 -2.13 14.07
N THR A 124 -21.10 -2.13 13.22
CA THR A 124 -21.76 -3.37 12.78
C THR A 124 -20.81 -4.28 12.03
N PHE A 125 -19.93 -3.72 11.19
CA PHE A 125 -18.89 -4.49 10.51
C PHE A 125 -17.84 -4.96 11.52
N LYS A 126 -17.20 -4.04 12.24
CA LYS A 126 -16.12 -4.30 13.19
C LYS A 126 -16.48 -5.33 14.27
N CYS A 127 -17.71 -5.32 14.77
CA CYS A 127 -18.15 -6.29 15.78
C CYS A 127 -18.68 -7.62 15.20
N SER A 128 -18.90 -7.73 13.89
CA SER A 128 -19.43 -8.97 13.29
C SER A 128 -18.38 -10.07 13.22
N ALA A 129 -18.78 -11.33 13.35
CA ALA A 129 -17.88 -12.48 13.20
C ALA A 129 -17.17 -12.51 11.83
N TRP A 130 -17.84 -11.99 10.80
CA TRP A 130 -17.26 -11.80 9.48
C TRP A 130 -16.20 -10.69 9.46
N GLY A 131 -16.54 -9.50 9.95
CA GLY A 131 -15.62 -8.36 9.99
C GLY A 131 -14.36 -8.64 10.79
N LYS A 132 -14.47 -9.33 11.94
CA LYS A 132 -13.29 -9.75 12.71
C LYS A 132 -12.32 -10.62 11.90
N LYS A 133 -12.83 -11.53 11.05
CA LYS A 133 -11.99 -12.36 10.17
C LYS A 133 -11.36 -11.54 9.05
N VAL A 134 -12.14 -10.66 8.42
CA VAL A 134 -11.67 -9.77 7.34
C VAL A 134 -10.59 -8.83 7.84
N LEU A 135 -10.79 -8.18 8.99
CA LEU A 135 -9.81 -7.27 9.61
C LEU A 135 -8.55 -8.01 10.04
N ARG A 136 -8.70 -9.20 10.63
CA ARG A 136 -7.56 -10.06 10.99
C ARG A 136 -6.75 -10.46 9.76
N ALA A 137 -7.39 -10.90 8.68
CA ALA A 137 -6.71 -11.21 7.44
C ALA A 137 -6.03 -9.96 6.86
N GLY A 138 -6.76 -8.84 6.81
CA GLY A 138 -6.26 -7.53 6.39
C GLY A 138 -4.99 -7.11 7.11
N LYS A 139 -4.89 -7.34 8.43
CA LYS A 139 -3.67 -7.07 9.22
C LYS A 139 -2.45 -7.80 8.69
N TYR A 140 -2.57 -9.10 8.44
CA TYR A 140 -1.46 -9.91 7.93
C TYR A 140 -1.14 -9.59 6.48
N ILE A 141 -2.16 -9.27 5.68
CA ILE A 141 -2.01 -8.85 4.29
C ILE A 141 -1.29 -7.50 4.24
N TRP A 142 -1.69 -6.50 5.03
CA TRP A 142 -0.98 -5.22 5.08
C TRP A 142 0.48 -5.40 5.47
N ALA A 143 0.74 -6.16 6.54
CA ALA A 143 2.10 -6.47 6.95
C ALA A 143 2.90 -7.18 5.83
N GLY A 144 2.25 -8.09 5.10
CA GLY A 144 2.83 -8.78 3.95
C GLY A 144 3.13 -7.87 2.77
N VAL A 145 2.24 -6.94 2.41
CA VAL A 145 2.45 -5.94 1.35
C VAL A 145 3.63 -5.04 1.71
N VAL A 146 3.66 -4.52 2.93
CA VAL A 146 4.75 -3.65 3.39
C VAL A 146 6.08 -4.41 3.40
N ALA A 147 6.10 -5.66 3.90
CA ALA A 147 7.30 -6.48 3.95
C ALA A 147 7.80 -6.85 2.54
N SER A 148 6.93 -7.33 1.65
CA SER A 148 7.28 -7.68 0.27
C SER A 148 7.78 -6.47 -0.52
N THR A 149 7.14 -5.31 -0.34
CA THR A 149 7.59 -4.06 -0.96
C THR A 149 8.95 -3.61 -0.40
N THR A 150 9.18 -3.78 0.91
CA THR A 150 10.49 -3.50 1.52
C THR A 150 11.58 -4.42 0.94
N VAL A 151 11.25 -5.70 0.70
CA VAL A 151 12.15 -6.64 0.02
C VAL A 151 12.43 -6.19 -1.41
N ALA A 152 11.40 -5.81 -2.18
CA ALA A 152 11.55 -5.27 -3.54
C ALA A 152 12.48 -4.04 -3.55
N CYS A 153 12.30 -3.13 -2.60
CA CYS A 153 13.13 -1.94 -2.43
C CYS A 153 14.59 -2.29 -2.08
N CYS A 154 14.81 -3.28 -1.22
CA CYS A 154 16.15 -3.68 -0.76
C CYS A 154 16.94 -4.53 -1.78
N ALA A 155 16.29 -5.10 -2.80
CA ALA A 155 16.91 -6.05 -3.72
C ALA A 155 18.05 -5.45 -4.60
N ALA A 156 18.08 -4.12 -4.79
CA ALA A 156 18.99 -3.46 -5.74
C ALA A 156 20.18 -2.66 -5.12
N PHE A 157 20.78 -3.08 -3.98
CA PHE A 157 21.98 -2.45 -3.36
C PHE A 157 21.72 -1.08 -2.64
N PRO A 158 22.73 -0.50 -1.94
CA PRO A 158 22.88 -0.45 -0.48
C PRO A 158 21.87 0.44 0.31
N ALA A 159 20.78 0.90 -0.29
CA ALA A 159 19.79 1.80 0.31
C ALA A 159 18.77 1.11 1.23
N CYS A 160 18.99 -0.15 1.61
CA CYS A 160 18.02 -0.94 2.39
C CYS A 160 17.67 -0.30 3.75
N GLY A 161 18.54 0.55 4.32
CA GLY A 161 18.21 1.35 5.51
C GLY A 161 17.05 2.34 5.28
N LEU A 162 16.99 2.99 4.11
CA LEU A 162 15.89 3.89 3.75
C LEU A 162 14.60 3.10 3.49
N CYS A 163 14.71 1.96 2.78
CA CYS A 163 13.59 1.05 2.56
C CYS A 163 13.01 0.54 3.88
N ALA A 164 13.87 0.15 4.83
CA ALA A 164 13.45 -0.32 6.14
C ALA A 164 12.75 0.79 6.96
N GLY A 165 13.25 2.02 6.89
CA GLY A 165 12.61 3.17 7.53
C GLY A 165 11.22 3.47 6.96
N ALA A 166 11.09 3.51 5.62
CA ALA A 166 9.81 3.71 4.96
C ALA A 166 8.84 2.54 5.21
N GLY A 167 9.35 1.30 5.20
CA GLY A 167 8.61 0.10 5.57
C GLY A 167 8.11 0.15 7.01
N ALA A 168 8.93 0.60 7.96
CA ALA A 168 8.50 0.76 9.35
C ALA A 168 7.40 1.82 9.50
N ALA A 169 7.49 2.94 8.78
CA ALA A 169 6.45 3.96 8.77
C ALA A 169 5.12 3.40 8.21
N ALA A 170 5.16 2.71 7.06
CA ALA A 170 3.99 2.08 6.48
C ALA A 170 3.41 0.98 7.40
N ALA A 171 4.25 0.16 8.02
CA ALA A 171 3.80 -0.86 8.97
C ALA A 171 3.05 -0.23 10.15
N GLY A 172 3.53 0.90 10.68
CA GLY A 172 2.93 1.60 11.82
C GLY A 172 1.51 2.10 11.57
N ILE A 173 1.16 2.51 10.34
CA ILE A 173 -0.19 3.00 10.02
C ILE A 173 -1.22 1.86 10.11
N GLY A 174 -0.85 0.64 9.71
CA GLY A 174 -1.78 -0.49 9.70
C GLY A 174 -2.05 -1.12 11.05
N THR A 175 -1.18 -0.91 12.04
CA THR A 175 -1.30 -1.56 13.35
C THR A 175 -2.57 -1.14 14.10
N ASP A 176 -2.88 0.16 14.13
CA ASP A 176 -4.03 0.66 14.90
C ASP A 176 -5.36 0.46 14.13
N ALA A 177 -5.36 0.70 12.82
CA ALA A 177 -6.58 0.65 12.00
C ALA A 177 -7.18 -0.76 11.88
N LEU A 178 -6.34 -1.81 11.90
CA LEU A 178 -6.75 -3.19 11.65
C LEU A 178 -6.93 -4.01 12.95
N GLU A 179 -6.55 -3.45 14.09
CA GLU A 179 -6.79 -4.03 15.42
C GLU A 179 -8.05 -3.46 16.10
N ASP A 180 -8.65 -2.39 15.56
CA ASP A 180 -9.87 -1.76 16.06
C ASP A 180 -11.15 -2.55 15.74
N TYR A 181 -11.22 -3.81 16.21
CA TYR A 181 -12.44 -4.62 16.20
C TYR A 181 -12.85 -5.02 17.61
N CYS A 182 -14.16 -5.22 17.80
CA CYS A 182 -14.73 -5.53 19.11
C CYS A 182 -14.25 -6.93 19.54
N ASP A 183 -13.82 -7.09 20.80
CA ASP A 183 -13.53 -8.43 21.37
C ASP A 183 -14.82 -9.22 21.67
#